data_AF-A0A8S4EXH8-F1
#
_entry.id   AF-A0A8S4EXH8-F1
#
_cell.length_a   1.000
_cell.length_b   1.000
_cell.length_c   1.000
_cell.angle_alpha   90.00
_cell.angle_beta   90.00
_cell.angle_gamma   90.00
#
_symmetry.space_group_name_H-M   'P 1'
#
loop_
_entity.id
_entity.type
_entity.pdbx_description
1 polymer ?
#
loop_
_entity_poly.entity_id
_entity_poly.type
_entity_poly.pdbx_seq_one_letter_code
_entity_poly.pdbx_strand_id
1 'polypeptide(L)'
;MNAESLEKLIDEKINSLQSFIIKTMHTTILGEFKKTIETMSTEFTQATDFLAAELKDVLIKLKTATKTIENLKNENSVLSIKVADLTNRVASVEQHARECNVEIDCVPENRNENIVEVVKKIAHTVSYDLANDDIRSCFRISKMNKQSDRPRSIIAKLPSSRCRDELLAAVKVFNKSAPHSDKLSTSHLGIQGDKRFIFVSEHLSPVNKSLHAATRRIVKERGLKHCWVRNGQILARKTDFSPIIIIKNLEMLNNL
;
A
#
# COMPACT_ATOMS: atom_id res chain seq x y z
N MET A 1 84.55 74.47 -36.92
CA MET A 1 83.80 73.23 -37.19
C MET A 1 83.56 73.13 -38.69
N ASN A 2 84.13 72.12 -39.34
CA ASN A 2 83.83 71.77 -40.74
C ASN A 2 82.51 70.96 -40.81
N ALA A 3 81.81 71.01 -41.94
CA ALA A 3 80.49 70.41 -42.12
C ALA A 3 80.45 68.91 -41.73
N GLU A 4 81.50 68.14 -42.09
CA GLU A 4 81.66 66.72 -41.70
C GLU A 4 81.68 66.48 -40.18
N SER A 5 82.26 67.38 -39.40
CA SER A 5 82.30 67.24 -37.94
C SER A 5 80.93 67.52 -37.30
N LEU A 6 80.13 68.38 -37.92
CA LEU A 6 78.76 68.66 -37.46
C LEU A 6 77.82 67.50 -37.83
N GLU A 7 77.98 66.93 -39.03
CA GLU A 7 77.21 65.77 -39.50
C GLU A 7 77.45 64.53 -38.62
N LYS A 8 78.70 64.22 -38.29
CA LYS A 8 79.04 63.15 -37.32
C LYS A 8 78.41 63.37 -35.94
N LEU A 9 78.42 64.60 -35.43
CA LEU A 9 77.86 64.92 -34.11
C LEU A 9 76.32 64.78 -34.11
N ILE A 10 75.68 65.17 -35.21
CA ILE A 10 74.23 65.01 -35.41
C ILE A 10 73.88 63.52 -35.47
N ASP A 11 74.61 62.70 -36.23
CA ASP A 11 74.40 61.26 -36.30
C ASP A 11 74.63 60.56 -34.95
N GLU A 12 75.67 60.93 -34.20
CA GLU A 12 75.88 60.42 -32.84
C GLU A 12 74.72 60.77 -31.90
N LYS A 13 74.22 62.00 -31.97
CA LYS A 13 73.07 62.44 -31.17
C LYS A 13 71.78 61.75 -31.57
N ILE A 14 71.51 61.59 -32.88
CA ILE A 14 70.34 60.88 -33.40
C ILE A 14 70.38 59.41 -32.97
N ASN A 15 71.53 58.72 -33.14
CA ASN A 15 71.70 57.33 -32.71
C ASN A 15 71.56 57.17 -31.19
N SER A 16 72.10 58.12 -30.42
CA SER A 16 71.92 58.16 -28.97
C SER A 16 70.45 58.33 -28.58
N LEU A 17 69.73 59.24 -29.25
CA LEU A 17 68.30 59.48 -29.01
C LEU A 17 67.46 58.26 -29.37
N GLN A 18 67.74 57.63 -30.51
CA GLN A 18 67.04 56.45 -31.01
C GLN A 18 67.26 55.25 -30.07
N SER A 19 68.50 55.04 -29.61
CA SER A 19 68.84 54.04 -28.60
C SER A 19 68.11 54.30 -27.27
N PHE A 20 68.08 55.55 -26.81
CA PHE A 20 67.37 55.95 -25.60
C PHE A 20 65.85 55.69 -25.72
N ILE A 21 65.24 56.07 -26.84
CA ILE A 21 63.81 55.86 -27.10
C ILE A 21 63.49 54.36 -27.15
N ILE A 22 64.24 53.56 -27.90
CA ILE A 22 64.03 52.10 -27.98
C ILE A 22 64.16 51.47 -26.60
N LYS A 23 65.19 51.83 -25.84
CA LYS A 23 65.42 51.27 -24.50
C LYS A 23 64.31 51.69 -23.53
N THR A 24 63.85 52.93 -23.59
CA THR A 24 62.76 53.44 -22.75
C THR A 24 61.43 52.78 -23.11
N MET A 25 61.11 52.66 -24.41
CA MET A 25 59.92 51.97 -24.89
C MET A 25 59.93 50.49 -24.52
N HIS A 26 61.04 49.78 -24.75
CA HIS A 26 61.19 48.37 -24.40
C HIS A 26 61.01 48.15 -22.89
N THR A 27 61.61 49.00 -22.06
CA THR A 27 61.48 48.92 -20.59
C THR A 27 60.04 49.19 -20.15
N THR A 28 59.38 50.19 -20.73
CA THR A 28 58.00 50.57 -20.38
C THR A 28 57.01 49.48 -20.80
N ILE A 29 57.09 49.03 -22.06
CA ILE A 29 56.20 48.00 -22.62
C ILE A 29 56.37 46.68 -21.86
N LEU A 30 57.61 46.22 -21.62
CA LEU A 30 57.84 45.00 -20.84
C LEU A 30 57.36 45.15 -19.40
N GLY A 31 57.52 46.32 -18.79
CA GLY A 31 57.02 46.59 -17.45
C GLY A 31 55.49 46.45 -17.36
N GLU A 32 54.76 47.11 -18.26
CA GLU A 32 53.29 47.04 -18.33
C GLU A 32 52.80 45.63 -18.69
N PHE A 33 53.47 44.96 -19.63
CA PHE A 33 53.12 43.60 -20.03
C PHE A 33 53.33 42.60 -18.87
N LYS A 34 54.46 42.73 -18.15
CA LYS A 34 54.74 41.91 -16.96
C LYS A 34 53.70 42.14 -15.87
N LYS A 35 53.35 43.40 -15.59
CA LYS A 35 52.32 43.74 -14.60
C LYS A 35 50.94 43.18 -14.98
N THR A 36 50.58 43.23 -16.26
CA THR A 36 49.34 42.65 -16.77
C THR A 36 49.31 41.14 -16.61
N ILE A 37 50.40 40.44 -16.95
CA ILE A 37 50.53 38.99 -16.76
C ILE A 37 50.45 38.62 -15.28
N GLU A 38 51.13 39.35 -14.39
CA GLU A 38 51.09 39.11 -12.95
C GLU A 38 49.66 39.28 -12.40
N THR A 39 48.95 40.31 -12.86
CA THR A 39 47.56 40.56 -12.47
C THR A 39 46.64 39.44 -12.95
N MET A 40 46.70 39.09 -14.24
CA MET A 40 45.92 38.00 -14.82
C MET A 40 46.21 36.65 -14.14
N SER A 41 47.47 36.36 -13.83
CA SER A 41 47.87 35.13 -13.16
C SER A 41 47.32 35.08 -11.73
N THR A 42 47.27 36.22 -11.04
CA THR A 42 46.69 36.33 -9.70
C THR A 42 45.17 36.13 -9.74
N GLU A 43 44.47 36.83 -10.62
CA GLU A 43 43.01 36.70 -10.78
C GLU A 43 42.61 35.27 -11.20
N PHE A 44 43.38 34.66 -12.11
CA PHE A 44 43.16 33.28 -12.52
C PHE A 44 43.34 32.32 -11.35
N THR A 45 44.39 32.48 -10.55
CA THR A 45 44.64 31.65 -9.36
C THR A 45 43.48 31.76 -8.36
N GLN A 46 43.01 32.99 -8.09
CA GLN A 46 41.87 33.22 -7.20
C GLN A 46 40.58 32.57 -7.71
N ALA A 47 40.30 32.69 -9.02
CA ALA A 47 39.12 32.04 -9.62
C ALA A 47 39.22 30.51 -9.54
N THR A 48 40.39 29.94 -9.81
CA THR A 48 40.60 28.49 -9.70
C THR A 48 40.47 27.98 -8.26
N ASP A 49 40.98 28.73 -7.29
CA ASP A 49 40.88 28.37 -5.88
C ASP A 49 39.43 28.44 -5.38
N PHE A 50 38.69 29.47 -5.79
CA PHE A 50 37.26 29.61 -5.50
C PHE A 50 36.45 28.44 -6.08
N LEU A 51 36.65 28.11 -7.36
CA LEU A 51 35.96 26.99 -8.00
C LEU A 51 36.34 25.65 -7.37
N ALA A 52 37.59 25.46 -6.97
CA ALA A 52 38.03 24.26 -6.26
C ALA A 52 37.34 24.11 -4.89
N ALA A 53 37.16 25.22 -4.16
CA ALA A 53 36.43 25.24 -2.90
C ALA A 53 34.95 24.89 -3.09
N GLU A 54 34.27 25.51 -4.06
CA GLU A 54 32.87 25.21 -4.38
C GLU A 54 32.67 23.76 -4.82
N LEU A 55 33.55 23.22 -5.68
CA LEU A 55 33.51 21.81 -6.09
C LEU A 55 33.66 20.87 -4.89
N LYS A 56 34.54 21.20 -3.94
CA LYS A 56 34.70 20.41 -2.72
C LYS A 56 33.45 20.44 -1.85
N ASP A 57 32.81 21.59 -1.68
CA ASP A 57 31.57 21.71 -0.90
C ASP A 57 30.41 20.93 -1.56
N VAL A 58 30.25 21.03 -2.87
CA VAL A 58 29.27 20.24 -3.64
C VAL A 58 29.52 18.74 -3.48
N LEU A 59 30.77 18.28 -3.54
CA LEU A 59 31.10 16.87 -3.34
C LEU A 59 30.74 16.37 -1.92
N ILE A 60 30.96 17.21 -0.90
CA ILE A 60 30.57 16.89 0.49
C ILE A 60 29.05 16.80 0.61
N LYS A 61 28.32 17.77 0.04
CA LYS A 61 26.85 17.78 0.02
C LYS A 61 26.30 16.56 -0.72
N LEU A 62 26.85 16.23 -1.89
CA LEU A 62 26.48 15.06 -2.68
C LEU A 62 26.68 13.76 -1.88
N LYS A 63 27.86 13.58 -1.27
CA LYS A 63 28.17 12.40 -0.46
C LYS A 63 27.20 12.25 0.72
N THR A 64 26.86 13.36 1.36
CA THR A 64 25.90 13.40 2.48
C THR A 64 24.48 13.05 2.03
N ALA A 65 24.04 13.61 0.90
CA ALA A 65 22.74 13.33 0.31
C ALA A 65 22.62 11.86 -0.10
N THR A 66 23.63 11.30 -0.77
CA THR A 66 23.65 9.88 -1.16
C THR A 66 23.56 8.96 0.05
N LYS A 67 24.32 9.24 1.11
CA LYS A 67 24.25 8.48 2.36
C LYS A 67 22.87 8.56 3.01
N THR A 68 22.24 9.73 2.99
CA THR A 68 20.89 9.93 3.53
C THR A 68 19.86 9.15 2.73
N ILE A 69 19.94 9.16 1.40
CA ILE A 69 19.06 8.39 0.51
C ILE A 69 19.18 6.88 0.79
N GLU A 70 20.39 6.38 0.97
CA GLU A 70 20.63 4.98 1.29
C GLU A 70 20.00 4.59 2.63
N ASN A 71 20.20 5.41 3.67
CA ASN A 71 19.56 5.21 4.97
C ASN A 71 18.04 5.22 4.87
N LEU A 72 17.46 6.20 4.18
CA LEU A 72 16.00 6.30 4.00
C LEU A 72 15.42 5.11 3.24
N LYS A 73 16.13 4.58 2.22
CA LYS A 73 15.71 3.37 1.50
C LYS A 73 15.70 2.15 2.43
N ASN A 74 16.73 2.00 3.25
CA ASN A 74 16.82 0.92 4.22
C ASN A 74 15.72 1.01 5.27
N GLU A 75 15.48 2.19 5.83
CA GLU A 75 14.40 2.42 6.79
C GLU A 75 13.02 2.15 6.18
N ASN A 76 12.78 2.61 4.95
CA ASN A 76 11.51 2.38 4.27
C ASN A 76 11.24 0.89 4.00
N SER A 77 12.28 0.13 3.65
CA SER A 77 12.19 -1.33 3.50
C SER A 77 11.79 -1.99 4.83
N VAL A 78 12.47 -1.63 5.92
CA VAL A 78 12.16 -2.15 7.26
C VAL A 78 10.76 -1.77 7.71
N LEU A 79 10.35 -0.51 7.48
CA LEU A 79 9.00 -0.03 7.80
C LEU A 79 7.93 -0.77 7.00
N SER A 80 8.16 -0.99 5.71
CA SER A 80 7.22 -1.73 4.84
C SER A 80 6.99 -3.15 5.35
N ILE A 81 8.06 -3.84 5.78
CA ILE A 81 7.95 -5.19 6.37
C ILE A 81 7.16 -5.14 7.68
N LYS A 82 7.44 -4.16 8.57
CA LYS A 82 6.71 -3.99 9.84
C LYS A 82 5.23 -3.68 9.62
N VAL A 83 4.90 -2.83 8.66
CA VAL A 83 3.52 -2.49 8.31
C VAL A 83 2.77 -3.74 7.81
N ALA A 84 3.41 -4.56 6.98
CA ALA A 84 2.82 -5.81 6.51
C ALA A 84 2.56 -6.78 7.67
N ASP A 85 3.52 -6.97 8.59
CA ASP A 85 3.35 -7.80 9.78
C ASP A 85 2.20 -7.31 10.67
N LEU A 86 2.21 -6.02 11.03
CA LEU A 86 1.16 -5.43 11.87
C LEU A 86 -0.22 -5.52 11.23
N THR A 87 -0.32 -5.28 9.91
CA THR A 87 -1.58 -5.42 9.17
C THR A 87 -2.12 -6.85 9.25
N ASN A 88 -1.25 -7.85 9.08
CA ASN A 88 -1.64 -9.26 9.19
C ASN A 88 -2.09 -9.63 10.62
N ARG A 89 -1.38 -9.13 11.64
CA ARG A 89 -1.74 -9.34 13.04
C ARG A 89 -3.09 -8.71 13.38
N VAL A 90 -3.34 -7.48 12.93
CA VAL A 90 -4.63 -6.80 13.10
C VAL A 90 -5.75 -7.59 12.42
N ALA A 91 -5.55 -8.01 11.17
CA ALA A 91 -6.55 -8.81 10.45
C ALA A 91 -6.87 -10.14 11.17
N SER A 92 -5.86 -10.79 11.76
CA SER A 92 -6.05 -12.00 12.57
C SER A 92 -6.85 -11.74 13.84
N VAL A 93 -6.54 -10.67 14.57
CA VAL A 93 -7.28 -10.27 15.79
C VAL A 93 -8.73 -9.91 15.46
N GLU A 94 -8.95 -9.16 14.38
CA GLU A 94 -10.32 -8.82 13.92
C GLU A 94 -11.15 -10.06 13.57
N GLN A 95 -10.55 -11.05 12.90
CA GLN A 95 -11.25 -12.28 12.56
C GLN A 95 -11.52 -13.12 13.81
N HIS A 96 -10.56 -13.20 14.74
CA HIS A 96 -10.73 -13.92 16.00
C HIS A 96 -11.83 -13.32 16.87
N ALA A 97 -11.95 -11.98 16.93
CA ALA A 97 -13.04 -11.31 17.65
C ALA A 97 -14.46 -11.69 17.16
N ARG A 98 -14.55 -12.22 15.92
CA ARG A 98 -15.78 -12.66 15.26
C ARG A 98 -15.95 -14.18 15.25
N GLU A 99 -15.06 -14.95 15.89
CA GLU A 99 -15.05 -16.41 15.78
C GLU A 99 -16.32 -17.08 16.33
N CYS A 100 -17.07 -16.45 17.24
CA CYS A 100 -18.32 -16.99 17.75
C CYS A 100 -19.55 -16.43 17.02
N ASN A 101 -19.36 -15.63 15.98
CA ASN A 101 -20.45 -14.90 15.33
C ASN A 101 -20.94 -15.65 14.09
N VAL A 102 -22.26 -15.67 13.92
CA VAL A 102 -22.91 -15.98 12.65
C VAL A 102 -23.44 -14.70 12.01
N GLU A 103 -23.34 -14.62 10.69
CA GLU A 103 -23.93 -13.59 9.86
C GLU A 103 -25.10 -14.16 9.08
N ILE A 104 -26.26 -13.51 9.21
CA ILE A 104 -27.52 -13.93 8.60
C ILE A 104 -27.96 -12.84 7.63
N ASP A 105 -27.96 -13.19 6.35
CA ASP A 105 -28.31 -12.29 5.26
C ASP A 105 -29.74 -12.51 4.76
N CYS A 106 -30.26 -11.46 4.11
CA CYS A 106 -31.54 -11.48 3.38
C CYS A 106 -32.80 -11.67 4.24
N VAL A 107 -32.72 -11.46 5.55
CA VAL A 107 -33.90 -11.38 6.42
C VAL A 107 -34.57 -10.01 6.24
N PRO A 108 -35.85 -9.93 5.85
CA PRO A 108 -36.60 -8.67 5.69
C PRO A 108 -36.58 -7.83 6.97
N GLU A 109 -36.54 -6.50 6.84
CA GLU A 109 -36.55 -5.57 7.98
C GLU A 109 -37.98 -5.20 8.36
N ASN A 110 -38.32 -5.27 9.65
CA ASN A 110 -39.60 -4.82 10.19
C ASN A 110 -39.35 -3.83 11.34
N ARG A 111 -40.18 -2.77 11.44
CA ARG A 111 -40.00 -1.69 12.43
C ARG A 111 -39.95 -2.18 13.89
N ASN A 112 -40.73 -3.22 14.20
CA ASN A 112 -40.84 -3.78 15.54
C ASN A 112 -40.32 -5.23 15.59
N GLU A 113 -39.28 -5.54 14.82
CA GLU A 113 -38.70 -6.88 14.82
C GLU A 113 -37.99 -7.20 16.14
N ASN A 114 -38.18 -8.43 16.62
CA ASN A 114 -37.32 -8.99 17.65
C ASN A 114 -36.28 -9.89 16.96
N ILE A 115 -35.07 -9.35 16.79
CA ILE A 115 -33.99 -10.02 16.06
C ILE A 115 -33.57 -11.32 16.75
N VAL A 116 -33.59 -11.36 18.09
CA VAL A 116 -33.28 -12.56 18.87
C VAL A 116 -34.27 -13.67 18.55
N GLU A 117 -35.57 -13.36 18.52
CA GLU A 117 -36.60 -14.34 18.14
C GLU A 117 -36.50 -14.80 16.69
N VAL A 118 -36.07 -13.92 15.77
CA VAL A 118 -35.77 -14.32 14.39
C VAL A 118 -34.65 -15.36 14.34
N VAL A 119 -33.55 -15.14 15.07
CA VAL A 119 -32.42 -16.07 15.13
C VAL A 119 -32.85 -17.41 15.73
N LYS A 120 -33.63 -17.40 16.81
CA LYS A 120 -34.18 -18.64 17.40
C LYS A 120 -35.09 -19.40 16.45
N LYS A 121 -35.98 -18.69 15.73
CA LYS A 121 -36.83 -19.32 14.71
C LYS A 121 -35.98 -19.97 13.62
N ILE A 122 -34.92 -19.31 13.15
CA ILE A 122 -33.99 -19.88 12.18
C ILE A 122 -33.34 -21.16 12.74
N ALA A 123 -32.83 -21.12 13.98
CA ALA A 123 -32.23 -22.28 14.64
C ALA A 123 -33.23 -23.45 14.75
N HIS A 124 -34.45 -23.17 15.22
CA HIS A 124 -35.50 -24.17 15.36
C HIS A 124 -35.92 -24.78 14.01
N THR A 125 -36.06 -23.96 12.96
CA THR A 125 -36.36 -24.44 11.59
C THR A 125 -35.33 -25.46 11.09
N VAL A 126 -34.07 -25.30 11.45
CA VAL A 126 -32.99 -26.22 11.05
C VAL A 126 -32.73 -27.32 12.09
N SER A 127 -33.66 -27.52 13.03
CA SER A 127 -33.56 -28.50 14.11
C SER A 127 -32.33 -28.32 15.01
N TYR A 128 -31.88 -27.08 15.19
CA TYR A 128 -30.86 -26.71 16.18
C TYR A 128 -31.54 -26.07 17.40
N ASP A 129 -31.35 -26.68 18.57
CA ASP A 129 -31.85 -26.15 19.82
C ASP A 129 -30.93 -25.03 20.29
N LEU A 130 -31.45 -23.80 20.33
CA LEU A 130 -30.72 -22.60 20.72
C LEU A 130 -31.40 -21.99 21.93
N ALA A 131 -30.78 -22.10 23.11
CA ALA A 131 -31.34 -21.59 24.34
C ALA A 131 -31.36 -20.06 24.35
N ASN A 132 -32.22 -19.47 25.19
CA ASN A 132 -32.33 -18.02 25.32
C ASN A 132 -31.00 -17.36 25.70
N ASP A 133 -30.26 -17.99 26.62
CA ASP A 133 -29.00 -17.47 27.16
C ASP A 133 -27.80 -17.72 26.23
N ASP A 134 -27.99 -18.48 25.14
CA ASP A 134 -26.91 -18.77 24.19
C ASP A 134 -26.59 -17.57 23.28
N ILE A 135 -27.52 -16.63 23.10
CA ILE A 135 -27.31 -15.45 22.26
C ILE A 135 -26.72 -14.32 23.12
N ARG A 136 -25.39 -14.18 23.09
CA ARG A 136 -24.66 -13.14 23.84
C ARG A 136 -24.96 -11.72 23.36
N SER A 137 -25.10 -11.55 22.05
CA SER A 137 -25.45 -10.26 21.44
C SER A 137 -26.05 -10.49 20.06
N CYS A 138 -27.09 -9.73 19.72
CA CYS A 138 -27.72 -9.81 18.41
C CYS A 138 -28.16 -8.44 17.90
N PHE A 139 -27.73 -8.07 16.70
CA PHE A 139 -28.02 -6.76 16.12
C PHE A 139 -27.89 -6.79 14.59
N ARG A 140 -28.54 -5.84 13.92
CA ARG A 140 -28.30 -5.59 12.49
C ARG A 140 -27.05 -4.74 12.29
N ILE A 141 -26.29 -5.04 11.24
CA ILE A 141 -25.13 -4.24 10.83
C ILE A 141 -25.45 -3.33 9.65
N SER A 142 -24.79 -2.18 9.62
CA SER A 142 -24.88 -1.24 8.51
C SER A 142 -24.41 -1.86 7.20
N LYS A 143 -25.08 -1.53 6.10
CA LYS A 143 -24.69 -1.99 4.76
C LYS A 143 -23.34 -1.38 4.39
N MET A 144 -22.45 -2.18 3.81
CA MET A 144 -21.23 -1.66 3.16
C MET A 144 -21.59 -0.76 1.97
N ASN A 145 -22.55 -1.20 1.15
CA ASN A 145 -23.10 -0.41 0.05
C ASN A 145 -24.47 0.15 0.47
N LYS A 146 -24.53 1.46 0.74
CA LYS A 146 -25.76 2.13 1.20
C LYS A 146 -26.86 2.14 0.14
N GLN A 147 -26.51 2.03 -1.13
CA GLN A 147 -27.42 1.99 -2.26
C GLN A 147 -27.99 0.60 -2.54
N SER A 148 -27.59 -0.44 -1.79
CA SER A 148 -28.11 -1.79 -2.00
C SER A 148 -29.53 -1.94 -1.42
N ASP A 149 -30.45 -2.46 -2.24
CA ASP A 149 -31.81 -2.83 -1.81
C ASP A 149 -31.85 -4.07 -0.90
N ARG A 150 -30.73 -4.77 -0.73
CA ARG A 150 -30.66 -5.92 0.17
C ARG A 150 -30.87 -5.47 1.63
N PRO A 151 -31.65 -6.21 2.44
CA PRO A 151 -31.79 -5.94 3.87
C PRO A 151 -30.44 -5.94 4.60
N ARG A 152 -30.33 -5.19 5.69
CA ARG A 152 -29.15 -5.22 6.58
C ARG A 152 -28.97 -6.62 7.20
N SER A 153 -27.75 -7.14 7.20
CA SER A 153 -27.45 -8.45 7.78
C SER A 153 -27.61 -8.43 9.31
N ILE A 154 -28.01 -9.56 9.87
CA ILE A 154 -28.07 -9.78 11.32
C ILE A 154 -26.77 -10.47 11.75
N ILE A 155 -26.15 -9.96 12.81
CA ILE A 155 -25.05 -10.63 13.49
C ILE A 155 -25.57 -11.18 14.81
N ALA A 156 -25.34 -12.47 15.06
CA ALA A 156 -25.59 -13.10 16.35
C ALA A 156 -24.28 -13.69 16.89
N LYS A 157 -23.90 -13.31 18.11
CA LYS A 157 -22.73 -13.85 18.82
C LYS A 157 -23.19 -14.98 19.74
N LEU A 158 -22.65 -16.16 19.50
CA LEU A 158 -22.97 -17.39 20.23
C LEU A 158 -21.96 -17.62 21.39
N PRO A 159 -22.18 -18.63 22.25
CA PRO A 159 -21.34 -18.85 23.43
C PRO A 159 -19.94 -19.34 23.08
N SER A 160 -19.81 -20.05 21.95
CA SER A 160 -18.54 -20.59 21.48
C SER A 160 -18.54 -20.76 19.95
N SER A 161 -17.34 -20.90 19.38
CA SER A 161 -17.16 -21.30 17.98
C SER A 161 -17.79 -22.65 17.67
N ARG A 162 -17.88 -23.55 18.66
CA ARG A 162 -18.57 -24.84 18.53
C ARG A 162 -20.07 -24.65 18.28
N CYS A 163 -20.75 -23.82 19.07
CA CYS A 163 -22.19 -23.53 18.86
C CYS A 163 -22.43 -22.89 17.47
N ARG A 164 -21.53 -22.00 17.05
CA ARG A 164 -21.54 -21.44 15.69
C ARG A 164 -21.43 -22.54 14.64
N ASP A 165 -20.48 -23.46 14.78
CA ASP A 165 -20.26 -24.53 13.82
C ASP A 165 -21.40 -25.53 13.76
N GLU A 166 -21.99 -25.87 14.90
CA GLU A 166 -23.17 -26.73 15.00
C GLU A 166 -24.38 -26.10 14.28
N LEU A 167 -24.65 -24.81 14.51
CA LEU A 167 -25.73 -24.10 13.80
C LEU A 167 -25.47 -24.05 12.29
N LEU A 168 -24.24 -23.72 11.86
CA LEU A 168 -23.88 -23.70 10.44
C LEU A 168 -23.99 -25.10 9.80
N ALA A 169 -23.62 -26.15 10.52
CA ALA A 169 -23.77 -27.53 10.08
C ALA A 169 -25.25 -27.92 9.95
N ALA A 170 -26.10 -27.54 10.90
CA ALA A 170 -27.54 -27.77 10.85
C ALA A 170 -28.17 -27.09 9.63
N VAL A 171 -27.85 -25.81 9.38
CA VAL A 171 -28.30 -25.08 8.18
C VAL A 171 -27.83 -25.78 6.89
N LYS A 172 -26.59 -26.27 6.86
CA LYS A 172 -26.03 -26.97 5.70
C LYS A 172 -26.74 -28.30 5.45
N VAL A 173 -27.07 -29.06 6.50
CA VAL A 173 -27.83 -30.31 6.41
C VAL A 173 -29.23 -30.03 5.89
N PHE A 174 -29.94 -29.09 6.52
CA PHE A 174 -31.29 -28.67 6.11
C PHE A 174 -31.36 -28.31 4.61
N ASN A 175 -30.44 -27.46 4.15
CA ASN A 175 -30.41 -27.02 2.75
C ASN A 175 -30.00 -28.12 1.75
N LYS A 176 -29.35 -29.20 2.21
CA LYS A 176 -28.98 -30.34 1.38
C LYS A 176 -30.07 -31.40 1.32
N SER A 177 -30.83 -31.57 2.40
CA SER A 177 -31.98 -32.49 2.45
C SER A 177 -33.21 -31.91 1.75
N ALA A 178 -33.32 -30.59 1.65
CA ALA A 178 -34.43 -29.92 0.97
C ALA A 178 -34.23 -29.81 -0.55
N PRO A 179 -35.31 -29.84 -1.35
CA PRO A 179 -35.28 -29.45 -2.75
C PRO A 179 -34.72 -28.04 -2.94
N HIS A 180 -34.18 -27.73 -4.13
CA HIS A 180 -33.59 -26.41 -4.40
C HIS A 180 -34.59 -25.26 -4.17
N SER A 181 -35.86 -25.48 -4.46
CA SER A 181 -36.95 -24.51 -4.27
C SER A 181 -37.31 -24.28 -2.81
N ASP A 182 -36.83 -25.10 -1.88
CA ASP A 182 -37.25 -25.10 -0.48
C ASP A 182 -36.10 -25.06 0.53
N LYS A 183 -34.99 -24.46 0.11
CA LYS A 183 -33.94 -24.04 1.05
C LYS A 183 -34.46 -23.03 2.06
N LEU A 184 -33.72 -22.87 3.15
CA LEU A 184 -34.01 -21.95 4.24
C LEU A 184 -34.39 -20.56 3.69
N SER A 185 -35.58 -20.09 4.05
CA SER A 185 -36.21 -18.92 3.44
C SER A 185 -37.22 -18.27 4.36
N THR A 186 -37.67 -17.07 3.98
CA THR A 186 -38.68 -16.29 4.70
C THR A 186 -39.98 -17.06 4.97
N SER A 187 -40.38 -17.95 4.05
CA SER A 187 -41.57 -18.80 4.22
C SER A 187 -41.46 -19.73 5.44
N HIS A 188 -40.27 -20.29 5.69
CA HIS A 188 -40.04 -21.16 6.85
C HIS A 188 -40.14 -20.41 8.18
N LEU A 189 -39.89 -19.11 8.17
CA LEU A 189 -40.01 -18.24 9.35
C LEU A 189 -41.42 -17.66 9.52
N GLY A 190 -42.35 -18.00 8.63
CA GLY A 190 -43.70 -17.42 8.60
C GLY A 190 -43.71 -15.92 8.27
N ILE A 191 -42.66 -15.40 7.62
CA ILE A 191 -42.59 -13.99 7.22
C ILE A 191 -43.40 -13.82 5.94
N GLN A 192 -44.42 -12.96 6.00
CA GLN A 192 -45.28 -12.64 4.86
C GLN A 192 -44.52 -11.89 3.75
N GLY A 193 -45.01 -12.03 2.51
CA GLY A 193 -44.45 -11.43 1.31
C GLY A 193 -43.66 -12.41 0.44
N ASP A 194 -42.82 -11.89 -0.45
CA ASP A 194 -42.09 -12.70 -1.41
C ASP A 194 -41.12 -13.68 -0.73
N LYS A 195 -41.13 -14.93 -1.21
CA LYS A 195 -40.19 -15.97 -0.77
C LYS A 195 -38.77 -15.53 -1.11
N ARG A 196 -37.94 -15.36 -0.08
CA ARG A 196 -36.52 -15.02 -0.20
C ARG A 196 -35.68 -16.02 0.57
N PHE A 197 -34.61 -16.51 -0.06
CA PHE A 197 -33.65 -17.37 0.63
C PHE A 197 -32.88 -16.58 1.68
N ILE A 198 -32.68 -17.22 2.83
CA ILE A 198 -31.93 -16.69 3.96
C ILE A 198 -30.61 -17.45 4.01
N PHE A 199 -29.51 -16.70 4.09
CA PHE A 199 -28.17 -17.27 4.09
C PHE A 199 -27.56 -17.09 5.47
N VAL A 200 -27.07 -18.19 6.04
CA VAL A 200 -26.36 -18.19 7.32
C VAL A 200 -24.91 -18.57 7.04
N SER A 201 -23.98 -17.74 7.51
CA SER A 201 -22.55 -17.90 7.24
C SER A 201 -21.68 -17.47 8.42
N GLU A 202 -20.40 -17.80 8.38
CA GLU A 202 -19.42 -17.26 9.33
C GLU A 202 -19.28 -15.75 9.12
N HIS A 203 -19.24 -14.99 10.22
CA HIS A 203 -18.99 -13.55 10.16
C HIS A 203 -17.51 -13.27 9.88
N LEU A 204 -17.22 -12.84 8.65
CA LEU A 204 -15.87 -12.49 8.23
C LEU A 204 -15.51 -11.03 8.53
N SER A 205 -14.23 -10.78 8.81
CA SER A 205 -13.70 -9.41 8.80
C SER A 205 -13.86 -8.77 7.40
N PRO A 206 -13.89 -7.44 7.28
CA PRO A 206 -13.98 -6.76 5.98
C PRO A 206 -12.89 -7.19 5.00
N VAL A 207 -11.67 -7.42 5.50
CA VAL A 207 -10.52 -7.93 4.73
C VAL A 207 -10.82 -9.32 4.19
N ASN A 208 -11.23 -10.26 5.05
CA ASN A 208 -11.53 -11.63 4.64
C ASN A 208 -12.78 -11.73 3.75
N LYS A 209 -13.78 -10.88 3.97
CA LYS A 209 -14.97 -10.79 3.10
C LYS A 209 -14.59 -10.33 1.70
N SER A 210 -13.72 -9.32 1.59
CA SER A 210 -13.17 -8.85 0.32
C SER A 210 -12.31 -9.92 -0.37
N LEU A 211 -11.44 -10.60 0.40
CA LEU A 211 -10.60 -11.67 -0.10
C LEU A 211 -11.44 -12.84 -0.62
N HIS A 212 -12.45 -13.28 0.13
CA HIS A 212 -13.37 -14.33 -0.30
C HIS A 212 -14.13 -13.96 -1.58
N ALA A 213 -14.57 -12.72 -1.72
CA ALA A 213 -15.20 -12.24 -2.95
C ALA A 213 -14.23 -12.30 -4.15
N ALA A 214 -13.00 -11.81 -3.98
CA ALA A 214 -11.95 -11.90 -4.99
C ALA A 214 -11.60 -13.36 -5.35
N THR A 215 -11.48 -14.23 -4.34
CA THR A 215 -11.18 -15.65 -4.54
C THR A 215 -12.27 -16.35 -5.33
N ARG A 216 -13.56 -16.12 -5.01
CA ARG A 216 -14.67 -16.70 -5.79
C ARG A 216 -14.66 -16.25 -7.25
N ARG A 217 -14.29 -14.99 -7.52
CA ARG A 217 -14.16 -14.49 -8.89
C ARG A 217 -13.07 -15.24 -9.65
N ILE A 218 -11.87 -15.31 -9.08
CA ILE A 218 -10.71 -15.97 -9.72
C ILE A 218 -10.92 -17.47 -9.86
N VAL A 219 -11.53 -18.13 -8.87
CA VAL A 219 -11.90 -19.55 -8.94
C VAL A 219 -12.82 -19.82 -10.13
N LYS A 220 -13.80 -18.93 -10.38
CA LYS A 220 -14.67 -19.01 -11.55
C LYS A 220 -13.92 -18.75 -12.86
N GLU A 221 -13.06 -17.74 -12.89
CA GLU A 221 -12.28 -17.36 -14.09
C GLU A 221 -11.25 -18.44 -14.49
N ARG A 222 -10.59 -19.06 -13.51
CA ARG A 222 -9.53 -20.07 -13.72
C ARG A 222 -10.04 -21.51 -13.68
N GLY A 223 -11.35 -21.72 -13.55
CA GLY A 223 -11.96 -23.06 -13.54
C GLY A 223 -11.58 -23.93 -12.34
N LEU A 224 -11.26 -23.34 -11.18
CA LEU A 224 -11.08 -24.10 -9.94
C LEU A 224 -12.44 -24.63 -9.47
N LYS A 225 -12.46 -25.84 -8.91
CA LYS A 225 -13.72 -26.52 -8.57
C LYS A 225 -14.38 -25.99 -7.28
N HIS A 226 -13.58 -25.65 -6.26
CA HIS A 226 -14.13 -25.33 -4.92
C HIS A 226 -13.53 -24.08 -4.29
N CYS A 227 -14.39 -23.29 -3.64
CA CYS A 227 -14.03 -22.16 -2.78
C CYS A 227 -15.02 -22.10 -1.60
N TRP A 228 -14.52 -22.09 -0.37
CA TRP A 228 -15.35 -22.04 0.83
C TRP A 228 -14.63 -21.37 2.00
N VAL A 229 -15.38 -21.11 3.06
CA VAL A 229 -14.88 -20.54 4.31
C VAL A 229 -14.94 -21.62 5.39
N ARG A 230 -13.91 -21.68 6.24
CA ARG A 230 -13.91 -22.49 7.46
C ARG A 230 -13.05 -21.80 8.52
N ASN A 231 -13.58 -21.61 9.72
CA ASN A 231 -12.85 -20.99 10.84
C ASN A 231 -12.29 -19.60 10.48
N GLY A 232 -13.06 -18.80 9.75
CA GLY A 232 -12.66 -17.49 9.27
C GLY A 232 -11.58 -17.49 8.18
N GLN A 233 -11.13 -18.66 7.72
CA GLN A 233 -10.14 -18.81 6.65
C GLN A 233 -10.81 -19.06 5.31
N ILE A 234 -10.23 -18.51 4.24
CA ILE A 234 -10.67 -18.73 2.87
C ILE A 234 -9.88 -19.92 2.32
N LEU A 235 -10.59 -20.94 1.84
CA LEU A 235 -10.01 -22.15 1.30
C LEU A 235 -10.43 -22.35 -0.15
N ALA A 236 -9.50 -22.81 -0.97
CA ALA A 236 -9.74 -23.14 -2.37
C ALA A 236 -9.17 -24.52 -2.71
N ARG A 237 -9.75 -25.18 -3.72
CA ARG A 237 -9.29 -26.48 -4.22
C ARG A 237 -9.45 -26.55 -5.73
N LYS A 238 -8.39 -26.95 -6.44
CA LYS A 238 -8.40 -27.04 -7.91
C LYS A 238 -9.33 -28.15 -8.39
N THR A 239 -9.14 -29.38 -7.90
CA THR A 239 -10.00 -30.54 -8.18
C THR A 239 -10.39 -31.29 -6.90
N ASP A 240 -11.21 -32.33 -6.99
CA ASP A 240 -11.59 -33.16 -5.82
C ASP A 240 -10.42 -33.97 -5.24
N PHE A 241 -9.28 -34.01 -5.93
CA PHE A 241 -8.10 -34.77 -5.53
C PHE A 241 -6.91 -33.85 -5.16
N SER A 242 -6.93 -32.58 -5.56
CA SER A 242 -5.87 -31.63 -5.22
C SER A 242 -5.79 -31.36 -3.71
N PRO A 243 -4.65 -30.92 -3.17
CA PRO A 243 -4.59 -30.42 -1.79
C PRO A 243 -5.46 -29.16 -1.63
N ILE A 244 -5.90 -28.93 -0.39
CA ILE A 244 -6.62 -27.71 -0.01
C ILE A 244 -5.60 -26.57 0.13
N ILE A 245 -5.90 -25.42 -0.44
CA ILE A 245 -5.06 -24.23 -0.39
C ILE A 245 -5.75 -23.19 0.49
N ILE A 246 -5.04 -22.68 1.50
CA ILE A 246 -5.51 -21.56 2.33
C ILE A 246 -5.07 -20.25 1.67
N ILE A 247 -6.03 -19.43 1.28
CA ILE A 247 -5.77 -18.13 0.65
C ILE A 247 -5.65 -17.08 1.76
N LYS A 248 -4.42 -16.59 1.99
CA LYS A 248 -4.14 -15.63 3.07
C LYS A 248 -4.16 -14.18 2.60
N ASN A 249 -3.89 -13.93 1.32
CA ASN A 249 -3.82 -12.59 0.76
C ASN A 249 -4.08 -12.62 -0.77
N LEU A 250 -4.14 -11.44 -1.38
CA LEU A 250 -4.37 -11.28 -2.81
C LEU A 250 -3.18 -11.75 -3.67
N GLU A 251 -1.95 -11.68 -3.14
CA GLU A 251 -0.75 -12.12 -3.85
C GLU A 251 -0.76 -13.64 -4.08
N MET A 252 -1.03 -14.43 -3.03
CA MET A 252 -1.24 -15.86 -3.13
C MET A 252 -2.35 -16.21 -4.11
N LEU A 253 -3.43 -15.41 -4.11
CA LEU A 253 -4.56 -15.60 -5.00
C LEU A 253 -4.20 -15.38 -6.48
N ASN A 254 -3.36 -14.39 -6.79
CA ASN A 254 -2.90 -14.13 -8.16
C ASN A 254 -2.00 -15.26 -8.68
N ASN A 255 -1.29 -15.94 -7.79
CA ASN A 255 -0.38 -17.04 -8.09
C ASN A 255 -1.05 -18.43 -8.20
N LEU A 256 -2.38 -18.52 -8.09
CA LEU A 256 -3.14 -19.78 -8.09
C LEU A 256 -3.22 -20.53 -9.42
#